data_AF-A0A965EMR4-F1
#
_entry.id   AF-A0A965EMR4-F1
#
_cell.length_a   1.000
_cell.length_b   1.000
_cell.length_c   1.000
_cell.angle_alpha   90.00
_cell.angle_beta   90.00
_cell.angle_gamma   90.00
#
_symmetry.space_group_name_H-M   'P 1'
#
loop_
_entity.id
_entity.type
_entity.pdbx_description
1 polymer ?
#
loop_
_entity_poly.entity_id
_entity_poly.type
_entity_poly.pdbx_seq_one_letter_code
_entity_poly.pdbx_strand_id
1 'polypeptide(L)'
;MMLMIFNYGQIWFQAYWSKAAVTFLELLGMSLRKVNARTIVQARIMATQAGLGKAIPPSRLEAHYLAGGDVPRVIRALIAAHRAGLDLDYDRACAIDLAGRDVLDAVQTSVNPKVIDCPDVASGKSTLSAVARNGVELRVRARVTVRTNLQQLIGGATEETIIARVGEGIITSIGSAATHFEVMEHPDTISKSVLERGLDAQTAFQIVSIDIADIEVGENIGARLQADQAEADTRVARAKAEERRAVAIAREQEMKAATAENRSRVLQAEASVPKSIGEALRAGRMHSQAANGQA
;
A
#
# COMPACT_ATOMS: atom_id res chain seq x y z
N MET A 1 13.20 21.45 -60.25
CA MET A 1 13.71 22.68 -59.57
C MET A 1 12.58 23.63 -59.15
N MET A 2 11.64 23.96 -60.05
CA MET A 2 10.53 24.90 -59.77
C MET A 2 9.57 24.45 -58.65
N LEU A 3 9.18 23.17 -58.59
CA LEU A 3 8.38 22.58 -57.50
C LEU A 3 9.06 22.65 -56.12
N MET A 4 10.39 22.58 -56.13
CA MET A 4 11.20 22.58 -54.91
C MET A 4 11.32 24.00 -54.34
N ILE A 5 11.53 24.99 -55.21
CA ILE A 5 11.53 26.41 -54.83
C ILE A 5 10.15 26.85 -54.33
N PHE A 6 9.07 26.36 -54.93
CA PHE A 6 7.71 26.71 -54.51
C PHE A 6 7.34 26.14 -53.13
N ASN A 7 7.65 24.87 -52.87
CA ASN A 7 7.31 24.22 -51.59
C ASN A 7 8.23 24.64 -50.43
N TYR A 8 9.54 24.81 -50.68
CA TYR A 8 10.50 25.15 -49.63
C TYR A 8 10.73 26.67 -49.50
N GLY A 9 10.45 27.45 -50.55
CA GLY A 9 10.65 28.90 -50.55
C GLY A 9 9.78 29.62 -49.52
N GLN A 10 8.52 29.22 -49.36
CA GLN A 10 7.63 29.80 -48.35
C GLN A 10 8.15 29.54 -46.92
N ILE A 11 8.61 28.32 -46.65
CA ILE A 11 9.12 27.90 -45.33
C ILE A 11 10.45 28.60 -45.02
N TRP A 12 11.34 28.67 -46.00
CA TRP A 12 12.62 29.37 -45.89
C TRP A 12 12.41 30.87 -45.63
N PHE A 13 11.50 31.51 -46.37
CA PHE A 13 11.18 32.91 -46.21
C PHE A 13 10.62 33.23 -44.82
N GLN A 14 9.75 32.35 -44.31
CA GLN A 14 9.21 32.45 -42.94
C GLN A 14 10.32 32.37 -41.88
N ALA A 15 11.29 31.46 -42.06
CA ALA A 15 12.44 31.31 -41.17
C ALA A 15 13.34 32.55 -41.19
N TYR A 16 13.64 33.05 -42.39
CA TYR A 16 14.46 34.24 -42.62
C TYR A 16 13.87 35.48 -41.93
N TRP A 17 12.58 35.74 -42.12
CA TRP A 17 11.90 36.89 -41.50
C TRP A 17 11.88 36.79 -39.97
N SER A 18 11.81 35.58 -39.44
CA SER A 18 11.83 35.30 -38.00
C SER A 18 13.24 35.26 -37.39
N LYS A 19 14.28 35.64 -38.16
CA LYS A 19 15.70 35.54 -37.78
C LYS A 19 16.15 34.12 -37.38
N ALA A 20 15.39 33.10 -37.80
CA ALA A 20 15.70 31.71 -37.61
C ALA A 20 16.51 31.22 -38.81
N ALA A 21 17.83 31.35 -38.76
CA ALA A 21 18.71 30.97 -39.88
C ALA A 21 18.56 29.47 -40.20
N VAL A 22 18.03 29.18 -41.39
CA VAL A 22 17.96 27.85 -42.01
C VAL A 22 18.35 28.02 -43.48
N THR A 23 19.27 27.20 -43.96
CA THR A 23 19.76 27.25 -45.34
C THR A 23 18.90 26.40 -46.28
N PHE A 24 18.86 26.75 -47.56
CA PHE A 24 18.19 25.92 -48.58
C PHE A 24 18.77 24.51 -48.67
N LEU A 25 20.08 24.35 -48.41
CA LEU A 25 20.74 23.04 -48.42
C LEU A 25 20.28 22.17 -47.24
N GLU A 26 20.06 22.76 -46.06
CA GLU A 26 19.48 22.05 -44.91
C GLU A 26 18.05 21.59 -45.19
N LEU A 27 17.21 22.43 -45.81
CA LEU A 27 15.84 22.04 -46.20
C LEU A 27 15.82 20.88 -47.19
N LEU A 28 16.72 20.89 -48.17
CA LEU A 28 16.90 19.77 -49.09
C LEU A 28 17.40 18.52 -48.33
N GLY A 29 18.34 18.68 -47.41
CA GLY A 29 18.86 17.60 -46.56
C GLY A 29 17.76 16.94 -45.71
N MET A 30 16.88 17.73 -45.11
CA MET A 30 15.70 17.24 -44.37
C MET A 30 14.80 16.39 -45.27
N SER A 31 14.54 16.84 -46.50
CA SER A 31 13.75 16.10 -47.48
C SER A 31 14.37 14.75 -47.84
N LEU A 32 15.70 14.68 -48.00
CA LEU A 32 16.41 13.44 -48.31
C LEU A 32 16.39 12.46 -47.14
N ARG A 33 16.44 12.95 -45.90
CA ARG A 33 16.36 12.15 -44.67
C ARG A 33 14.92 11.80 -44.26
N LYS A 34 13.91 12.15 -45.08
CA LYS A 34 12.48 11.99 -44.78
C LYS A 34 12.03 12.70 -43.49
N VAL A 35 12.67 13.81 -43.13
CA VAL A 35 12.30 14.67 -42.01
C VAL A 35 11.29 15.72 -42.48
N ASN A 36 10.27 16.02 -41.66
CA ASN A 36 9.30 17.06 -41.99
C ASN A 36 9.90 18.46 -41.78
N ALA A 37 10.40 19.05 -42.87
CA ALA A 37 11.05 20.37 -42.85
C ALA A 37 10.15 21.49 -42.29
N ARG A 38 8.82 21.41 -42.48
CA ARG A 38 7.89 22.40 -41.93
C ARG A 38 7.89 22.39 -40.41
N THR A 39 7.82 21.19 -39.82
CA THR A 39 7.82 21.01 -38.36
C THR A 39 9.12 21.53 -37.74
N ILE A 40 10.27 21.20 -38.33
CA ILE A 40 11.59 21.64 -37.84
C ILE A 40 11.72 23.16 -37.92
N VAL A 41 11.34 23.77 -39.03
CA VAL A 41 11.44 25.23 -39.21
C VAL A 41 10.50 25.97 -38.27
N GLN A 42 9.26 25.49 -38.10
CA GLN A 42 8.33 26.10 -37.13
C GLN A 42 8.86 26.01 -35.70
N ALA A 43 9.39 24.83 -35.30
CA ALA A 43 10.02 24.64 -34.02
C ALA A 43 11.23 25.57 -33.81
N ARG A 44 12.05 25.73 -34.85
CA ARG A 44 13.19 26.65 -34.87
C ARG A 44 12.76 28.11 -34.70
N ILE A 45 11.72 28.52 -35.40
CA ILE A 45 11.14 29.88 -35.29
C ILE A 45 10.67 30.12 -33.86
N MET A 46 9.90 29.20 -33.28
CA MET A 46 9.42 29.31 -31.89
C MET A 46 10.57 29.42 -30.89
N ALA A 47 11.58 28.56 -31.00
CA ALA A 47 12.76 28.60 -30.13
C ALA A 47 13.54 29.92 -30.28
N THR A 48 13.69 30.44 -31.50
CA THR A 48 14.41 31.69 -31.76
C THR A 48 13.67 32.91 -31.20
N GLN A 49 12.35 32.97 -31.39
CA GLN A 49 11.52 34.04 -30.85
C GLN A 49 11.48 34.03 -29.31
N ALA A 50 11.67 32.87 -28.69
CA ALA A 50 11.75 32.72 -27.25
C ALA A 50 13.16 32.95 -26.67
N GLY A 51 14.14 33.35 -27.48
CA GLY A 51 15.53 33.59 -27.03
C GLY A 51 16.40 32.34 -26.94
N LEU A 52 15.83 31.14 -27.14
CA LEU A 52 16.53 29.85 -27.11
C LEU A 52 17.22 29.51 -28.45
N GLY A 53 17.09 30.39 -29.44
CA GLY A 53 17.54 30.14 -30.80
C GLY A 53 19.05 29.88 -30.95
N LYS A 54 19.90 30.40 -30.07
CA LYS A 54 21.36 30.17 -30.19
C LYS A 54 21.79 28.79 -29.71
N ALA A 55 21.07 28.22 -28.73
CA ALA A 55 21.41 26.95 -28.12
C ALA A 55 20.94 25.73 -28.95
N ILE A 56 19.94 25.93 -29.82
CA ILE A 56 19.23 24.85 -30.51
C ILE A 56 19.40 24.99 -32.04
N PRO A 57 20.44 24.38 -32.64
CA PRO A 57 20.63 24.38 -34.09
C PRO A 57 19.62 23.46 -34.81
N PRO A 58 19.31 23.71 -36.10
CA PRO A 58 18.39 22.86 -36.89
C PRO A 58 18.77 21.37 -36.88
N SER A 59 20.07 21.07 -36.94
CA SER A 59 20.59 19.70 -36.91
C SER A 59 20.22 18.92 -35.65
N ARG A 60 20.14 19.57 -34.48
CA ARG A 60 19.71 18.93 -33.23
C ARG A 60 18.21 18.64 -33.21
N LEU A 61 17.41 19.52 -33.81
CA LEU A 61 15.97 19.29 -33.99
C LEU A 61 15.71 18.13 -34.96
N GLU A 62 16.47 18.07 -36.06
CA GLU A 62 16.43 16.95 -37.00
C GLU A 62 16.83 15.63 -36.33
N ALA A 63 17.90 15.63 -35.53
CA ALA A 63 18.35 14.44 -34.82
C ALA A 63 17.28 13.89 -33.87
N HIS A 64 16.61 14.77 -33.10
CA HIS A 64 15.51 14.37 -32.22
C HIS A 64 14.31 13.80 -32.99
N TYR A 65 13.94 14.45 -34.09
CA TYR A 65 12.86 13.95 -34.96
C TYR A 65 13.19 12.57 -35.55
N LEU A 66 14.42 12.36 -36.00
CA LEU A 66 14.89 11.08 -36.54
C LEU A 66 14.96 9.99 -35.47
N ALA A 67 15.22 10.36 -34.21
CA ALA A 67 15.13 9.46 -33.06
C ALA A 67 13.68 9.09 -32.69
N GLY A 68 12.68 9.68 -33.35
CA GLY A 68 11.26 9.40 -33.14
C GLY A 68 10.58 10.31 -32.11
N GLY A 69 11.22 11.41 -31.70
CA GLY A 69 10.68 12.34 -30.71
C GLY A 69 9.75 13.43 -31.27
N ASP A 70 8.97 14.04 -30.39
CA ASP A 70 8.03 15.14 -30.67
C ASP A 70 8.72 16.50 -30.50
N VAL A 71 9.33 16.98 -31.60
CA VAL A 71 10.06 18.25 -31.64
C VAL A 71 9.19 19.46 -31.22
N PRO A 72 7.96 19.67 -31.75
CA PRO A 72 7.09 20.75 -31.30
C PRO A 72 6.82 20.75 -29.79
N ARG A 73 6.59 19.58 -29.19
CA ARG A 73 6.31 19.47 -27.75
C ARG A 73 7.52 19.83 -26.91
N VAL A 74 8.70 19.29 -27.23
CA VAL A 74 9.96 19.61 -26.55
C VAL A 74 10.25 21.12 -26.59
N ILE A 75 10.09 21.76 -27.75
CA ILE A 75 10.33 23.21 -27.85
C ILE A 75 9.33 24.00 -27.02
N ARG A 76 8.03 23.64 -27.00
CA ARG A 76 7.06 24.31 -26.14
C ARG A 76 7.40 24.15 -24.66
N ALA A 77 7.84 22.96 -24.25
CA ALA A 77 8.27 22.69 -22.88
C ALA A 77 9.48 23.54 -22.49
N LEU A 78 10.49 23.64 -23.36
CA LEU A 78 11.67 24.48 -23.14
C LEU A 78 11.33 25.97 -23.06
N ILE A 79 10.41 26.45 -23.89
CA ILE A 79 9.94 27.84 -23.83
C ILE A 79 9.22 28.11 -22.51
N ALA A 80 8.35 27.19 -22.07
CA ALA A 80 7.65 27.30 -20.80
C ALA A 80 8.63 27.29 -19.62
N ALA A 81 9.60 26.37 -19.63
CA ALA A 81 10.64 26.28 -18.61
C ALA A 81 11.49 27.56 -18.55
N HIS A 82 11.93 28.06 -19.70
CA HIS A 82 12.73 29.28 -19.78
C HIS A 82 11.99 30.51 -19.24
N ARG A 83 10.69 30.65 -19.57
CA ARG A 83 9.85 31.74 -19.05
C ARG A 83 9.58 31.63 -17.55
N ALA A 84 9.51 30.41 -17.03
CA ALA A 84 9.33 30.13 -15.61
C ALA A 84 10.65 30.15 -14.81
N GLY A 85 11.79 30.37 -15.45
CA GLY A 85 13.11 30.34 -14.79
C GLY A 85 13.54 28.94 -14.34
N LEU A 86 13.00 27.88 -14.95
CA LEU A 86 13.35 26.50 -14.65
C LEU A 86 14.58 26.05 -15.45
N ASP A 87 15.46 25.30 -14.78
CA ASP A 87 16.67 24.74 -15.38
C ASP A 87 16.34 23.44 -16.16
N LEU A 88 16.02 23.60 -17.44
CA LEU A 88 15.75 22.51 -18.37
C LEU A 88 16.56 22.66 -19.65
N ASP A 89 17.56 21.80 -19.79
CA ASP A 89 18.37 21.70 -21.00
C ASP A 89 17.64 20.99 -22.14
N TYR A 90 18.01 21.35 -23.38
CA TYR A 90 17.49 20.70 -24.59
C TYR A 90 17.71 19.18 -24.57
N ASP A 91 18.92 18.73 -24.24
CA ASP A 91 19.26 17.31 -24.24
C ASP A 91 18.45 16.54 -23.18
N ARG A 92 18.16 17.16 -22.03
CA ARG A 92 17.32 16.57 -20.98
C ARG A 92 15.86 16.51 -21.41
N ALA A 93 15.33 17.58 -22.01
CA ALA A 93 13.98 17.60 -22.54
C ALA A 93 13.78 16.52 -23.62
N CYS A 94 14.75 16.36 -24.52
CA CYS A 94 14.76 15.27 -25.51
C CYS A 94 14.78 13.89 -24.85
N ALA A 95 15.60 13.69 -23.81
CA ALA A 95 15.67 12.42 -23.11
C ALA A 95 14.34 12.05 -22.43
N ILE A 96 13.63 13.03 -21.83
CA ILE A 96 12.31 12.81 -21.21
C ILE A 96 11.28 12.39 -22.28
N ASP A 97 11.27 13.07 -23.43
CA ASP A 97 10.37 12.78 -24.54
C ASP A 97 10.62 11.37 -25.13
N LEU A 98 11.89 11.00 -25.36
CA LEU A 98 12.26 9.67 -25.85
C LEU A 98 11.99 8.56 -24.82
N ALA A 99 11.97 8.89 -23.53
CA ALA A 99 11.54 7.96 -22.47
C ALA A 99 10.01 7.76 -22.42
N GLY A 100 9.25 8.41 -23.33
CA GLY A 100 7.81 8.30 -23.41
C GLY A 100 7.07 9.07 -22.31
N ARG A 101 7.71 10.09 -21.72
CA ARG A 101 7.11 10.98 -20.72
C ARG A 101 6.73 12.30 -21.36
N ASP A 102 5.65 12.92 -20.91
CA ASP A 102 5.24 14.23 -21.42
C ASP A 102 6.06 15.35 -20.75
N VAL A 103 7.04 15.87 -21.50
CA VAL A 103 7.91 16.97 -21.04
C VAL A 103 7.12 18.25 -20.79
N LEU A 104 6.09 18.52 -21.59
CA LEU A 104 5.33 19.76 -21.48
C LEU A 104 4.48 19.74 -20.21
N ASP A 105 3.80 18.61 -19.94
CA ASP A 105 3.03 18.41 -18.72
C ASP A 105 3.93 18.46 -17.47
N ALA A 106 5.11 17.86 -17.55
CA ALA A 106 6.10 17.92 -16.48
C ALA A 106 6.55 19.35 -16.15
N VAL A 107 6.80 20.18 -17.16
CA VAL A 107 7.16 21.60 -16.95
C VAL A 107 5.96 22.37 -16.40
N GLN A 108 4.75 22.14 -16.92
CA GLN A 108 3.55 22.81 -16.43
C GLN A 108 3.27 22.47 -14.97
N THR A 109 3.39 21.20 -14.59
CA THR A 109 3.21 20.72 -13.21
C THR A 109 4.31 21.21 -12.27
N SER A 110 5.50 21.51 -12.79
CA SER A 110 6.58 22.15 -12.02
C SER A 110 6.25 23.61 -11.67
N VAL A 111 5.59 24.34 -12.57
CA VAL A 111 5.17 25.74 -12.37
C VAL A 111 3.86 25.84 -11.57
N ASN A 112 2.88 25.02 -11.93
CA ASN A 112 1.57 24.95 -11.30
C ASN A 112 1.43 23.57 -10.65
N PRO A 113 1.62 23.47 -9.32
CA PRO A 113 1.50 22.21 -8.61
C PRO A 113 0.16 21.52 -8.86
N LYS A 114 0.20 20.19 -9.01
CA LYS A 114 -0.97 19.33 -9.19
C LYS A 114 -1.40 18.78 -7.84
N VAL A 115 -2.70 18.67 -7.63
CA VAL A 115 -3.28 18.03 -6.45
C VAL A 115 -3.65 16.59 -6.79
N ILE A 116 -3.20 15.66 -5.94
CA ILE A 116 -3.48 14.23 -6.04
C ILE A 116 -4.22 13.80 -4.77
N ASP A 117 -5.33 13.09 -4.93
CA ASP A 117 -6.07 12.54 -3.80
C ASP A 117 -5.43 11.23 -3.30
N CYS A 118 -5.39 11.07 -1.99
CA CYS A 118 -4.90 9.89 -1.29
C CYS A 118 -5.97 9.43 -0.28
N PRO A 119 -6.62 8.26 -0.48
CA PRO A 119 -6.35 7.25 -1.51
C PRO A 119 -6.84 7.66 -2.90
N ASP A 120 -6.28 7.01 -3.93
CA ASP A 120 -6.66 7.28 -5.33
C ASP A 120 -8.15 6.97 -5.56
N VAL A 121 -8.85 7.93 -6.17
CA VAL A 121 -10.27 7.84 -6.52
C VAL A 121 -10.55 6.65 -7.44
N ALA A 122 -9.58 6.27 -8.28
CA ALA A 122 -9.68 5.12 -9.17
C ALA A 122 -9.58 3.77 -8.46
N SER A 123 -9.02 3.73 -7.23
CA SER A 123 -8.81 2.49 -6.46
C SER A 123 -10.10 1.94 -5.82
N GLY A 124 -11.22 2.66 -5.91
CA GLY A 124 -12.52 2.27 -5.34
C GLY A 124 -12.62 2.41 -3.82
N LYS A 125 -11.53 2.78 -3.14
CA LYS A 125 -11.51 3.15 -1.73
C LYS A 125 -11.59 4.67 -1.61
N SER A 126 -12.59 5.16 -0.88
CA SER A 126 -12.79 6.60 -0.68
C SER A 126 -11.93 7.18 0.44
N THR A 127 -11.46 6.35 1.37
CA THR A 127 -10.72 6.77 2.57
C THR A 127 -9.65 5.75 2.96
N LEU A 128 -8.60 6.24 3.64
CA LEU A 128 -7.58 5.43 4.31
C LEU A 128 -8.07 5.10 5.72
N SER A 129 -8.17 3.81 6.06
CA SER A 129 -8.49 3.37 7.43
C SER A 129 -7.22 3.14 8.23
N ALA A 130 -7.16 3.70 9.44
CA ALA A 130 -6.10 3.45 10.42
C ALA A 130 -6.71 3.35 11.83
N VAL A 131 -6.03 2.64 12.75
CA VAL A 131 -6.52 2.43 14.11
C VAL A 131 -5.56 3.10 15.09
N ALA A 132 -6.06 4.01 15.92
CA ALA A 132 -5.27 4.62 16.98
C ALA A 132 -5.01 3.64 18.14
N ARG A 133 -4.06 3.94 19.04
CA ARG A 133 -3.71 3.02 20.16
C ARG A 133 -4.87 2.72 21.11
N ASN A 134 -5.85 3.61 21.21
CA ASN A 134 -7.06 3.39 21.99
C ASN A 134 -8.08 2.45 21.29
N GLY A 135 -7.75 1.88 20.13
CA GLY A 135 -8.56 0.90 19.42
C GLY A 135 -9.68 1.48 18.55
N VAL A 136 -9.71 2.80 18.35
CA VAL A 136 -10.72 3.47 17.51
C VAL A 136 -10.20 3.61 16.08
N GLU A 137 -11.01 3.21 15.11
CA GLU A 137 -10.75 3.41 13.68
C GLU A 137 -10.96 4.88 13.30
N LEU A 138 -10.04 5.42 12.51
CA LEU A 138 -10.16 6.70 11.83
C LEU A 138 -10.08 6.46 10.32
N ARG A 139 -11.02 7.05 9.58
CA ARG A 139 -11.04 7.07 8.13
C ARG A 139 -10.63 8.44 7.64
N VAL A 140 -9.54 8.51 6.90
CA VAL A 140 -8.91 9.77 6.53
C VAL A 140 -8.81 9.90 5.02
N ARG A 141 -9.07 11.09 4.51
CA ARG A 141 -8.80 11.45 3.11
C ARG A 141 -7.80 12.59 3.09
N ALA A 142 -6.73 12.43 2.34
CA ALA A 142 -5.67 13.43 2.20
C ALA A 142 -5.58 13.91 0.75
N ARG A 143 -5.13 15.17 0.59
CA ARG A 143 -4.76 15.78 -0.69
C ARG A 143 -3.27 16.08 -0.65
N VAL A 144 -2.55 15.54 -1.62
CA VAL A 144 -1.12 15.73 -1.77
C VAL A 144 -0.89 16.72 -2.90
N THR A 145 -0.35 17.89 -2.58
CA THR A 145 0.07 18.85 -3.59
C THR A 145 1.49 18.51 -4.02
N VAL A 146 1.68 18.13 -5.29
CA VAL A 146 2.98 17.76 -5.84
C VAL A 146 3.39 18.69 -6.97
N ARG A 147 4.70 18.89 -7.11
CA ARG A 147 5.31 19.51 -8.28
C ARG A 147 6.27 18.53 -8.95
N THR A 148 6.44 18.61 -10.26
CA THR A 148 7.36 17.69 -10.95
C THR A 148 8.81 18.03 -10.65
N ASN A 149 9.61 17.01 -10.33
CA ASN A 149 11.06 17.12 -10.23
C ASN A 149 11.70 16.78 -11.57
N LEU A 150 12.04 17.81 -12.36
CA LEU A 150 12.61 17.66 -13.70
C LEU A 150 13.95 16.92 -13.73
N GLN A 151 14.68 16.86 -12.61
CA GLN A 151 15.95 16.13 -12.52
C GLN A 151 15.76 14.62 -12.38
N GLN A 152 14.67 14.19 -11.74
CA GLN A 152 14.37 12.78 -11.41
C GLN A 152 13.20 12.20 -12.21
N LEU A 153 12.74 12.92 -13.24
CA LEU A 153 11.61 12.49 -14.06
C LEU A 153 11.87 11.20 -14.86
N ILE A 154 13.14 10.96 -15.23
CA ILE A 154 13.56 9.73 -15.91
C ILE A 154 14.01 8.72 -14.86
N GLY A 155 13.30 7.60 -14.76
CA GLY A 155 13.61 6.52 -13.81
C GLY A 155 13.08 6.74 -12.39
N GLY A 156 12.48 7.89 -12.09
CA GLY A 156 11.79 8.14 -10.82
C GLY A 156 10.45 7.40 -10.73
N ALA A 157 10.04 7.12 -9.49
CA ALA A 157 8.74 6.52 -9.21
C ALA A 157 7.57 7.46 -9.58
N THR A 158 6.43 6.89 -9.95
CA THR A 158 5.22 7.59 -10.41
C THR A 158 4.31 8.01 -9.24
N GLU A 159 3.20 8.68 -9.57
CA GLU A 159 2.17 9.14 -8.62
C GLU A 159 1.69 8.02 -7.69
N GLU A 160 1.49 6.80 -8.22
CA GLU A 160 1.05 5.62 -7.46
C GLU A 160 1.97 5.31 -6.27
N THR A 161 3.29 5.46 -6.45
CA THR A 161 4.26 5.22 -5.38
C THR A 161 4.19 6.29 -4.29
N ILE A 162 3.94 7.54 -4.68
CA ILE A 162 3.76 8.65 -3.73
C ILE A 162 2.49 8.43 -2.91
N ILE A 163 1.37 8.08 -3.56
CA ILE A 163 0.10 7.80 -2.88
C ILE A 163 0.29 6.66 -1.87
N ALA A 164 0.98 5.59 -2.24
CA ALA A 164 1.25 4.45 -1.36
C ALA A 164 2.11 4.86 -0.14
N ARG A 165 3.21 5.58 -0.37
CA ARG A 165 4.12 6.04 0.69
C ARG A 165 3.47 7.05 1.64
N VAL A 166 2.71 8.00 1.09
CA VAL A 166 1.94 8.96 1.89
C VAL A 166 0.86 8.24 2.68
N GLY A 167 0.15 7.29 2.07
CA GLY A 167 -0.82 6.45 2.77
C GLY A 167 -0.22 5.67 3.93
N GLU A 168 0.94 5.02 3.72
CA GLU A 168 1.68 4.34 4.79
C GLU A 168 2.10 5.31 5.90
N GLY A 169 2.61 6.49 5.54
CA GLY A 169 2.97 7.53 6.49
C GLY A 169 1.79 7.96 7.36
N ILE A 170 0.63 8.21 6.74
CA ILE A 170 -0.60 8.60 7.44
C ILE A 170 -1.04 7.49 8.39
N ILE A 171 -1.10 6.24 7.92
CA ILE A 171 -1.50 5.09 8.75
C ILE A 171 -0.57 4.94 9.96
N THR A 172 0.74 5.09 9.74
CA THR A 172 1.73 4.98 10.82
C THR A 172 1.58 6.11 11.85
N SER A 173 1.31 7.34 11.38
CA SER A 173 1.12 8.50 12.25
C SER A 173 -0.11 8.32 13.14
N ILE A 174 -1.24 7.91 12.56
CA ILE A 174 -2.47 7.61 13.31
C ILE A 174 -2.28 6.45 14.29
N GLY A 175 -1.61 5.38 13.87
CA GLY A 175 -1.32 4.24 14.75
C GLY A 175 -0.36 4.55 15.91
N SER A 176 0.40 5.64 15.80
CA SER A 176 1.31 6.09 16.85
C SER A 176 0.62 6.99 17.89
N ALA A 177 -0.50 7.62 17.54
CA ALA A 177 -1.26 8.49 18.43
C ALA A 177 -1.87 7.71 19.62
N ALA A 178 -1.89 8.33 20.80
CA ALA A 178 -2.39 7.69 22.01
C ALA A 178 -3.92 7.52 21.94
N THR A 179 -4.61 8.51 21.39
CA THR A 179 -6.07 8.52 21.25
C THR A 179 -6.50 9.10 19.91
N HIS A 180 -7.66 8.69 19.41
CA HIS A 180 -8.25 9.30 18.22
C HIS A 180 -8.52 10.81 18.36
N PHE A 181 -8.77 11.31 19.58
CA PHE A 181 -8.99 12.74 19.83
C PHE A 181 -7.76 13.59 19.52
N GLU A 182 -6.56 13.10 19.86
CA GLU A 182 -5.29 13.79 19.58
C GLU A 182 -5.12 14.08 18.07
N VAL A 183 -5.49 13.09 17.24
CA VAL A 183 -5.45 13.21 15.78
C VAL A 183 -6.51 14.19 15.26
N MET A 184 -7.69 14.20 15.87
CA MET A 184 -8.78 15.10 15.47
C MET A 184 -8.54 16.55 15.91
N GLU A 185 -7.87 16.77 17.04
CA GLU A 185 -7.54 18.10 17.56
C GLU A 185 -6.44 18.76 16.73
N HIS A 186 -5.45 17.97 16.28
CA HIS A 186 -4.30 18.44 15.50
C HIS A 186 -4.02 17.58 14.26
N PRO A 187 -4.85 17.65 13.20
CA PRO A 187 -4.67 16.85 11.99
C PRO A 187 -3.40 17.21 11.20
N ASP A 188 -2.83 18.40 11.45
CA ASP A 188 -1.58 18.86 10.85
C ASP A 188 -0.35 18.10 11.39
N THR A 189 -0.44 17.47 12.56
CA THR A 189 0.63 16.61 13.08
C THR A 189 0.87 15.41 12.16
N ILE A 190 -0.18 14.88 11.54
CA ILE A 190 -0.07 13.81 10.55
C ILE A 190 0.80 14.30 9.40
N SER A 191 0.43 15.40 8.74
CA SER A 191 1.15 15.87 7.56
C SER A 191 2.61 16.22 7.85
N LYS A 192 2.90 16.85 8.99
CA LYS A 192 4.28 17.13 9.43
C LYS A 192 5.10 15.85 9.61
N SER A 193 4.58 14.88 10.37
CA SER A 193 5.26 13.61 10.63
C SER A 193 5.52 12.79 9.35
N VAL A 194 4.65 12.95 8.35
CA VAL A 194 4.72 12.27 7.06
C VAL A 194 5.73 12.96 6.14
N LEU A 195 5.78 14.29 6.13
CA LEU A 195 6.76 15.08 5.37
C LEU A 195 8.19 14.88 5.90
N GLU A 196 8.38 14.76 7.21
CA GLU A 196 9.70 14.52 7.83
C GLU A 196 10.38 13.23 7.36
N ARG A 197 9.62 12.26 6.86
CA ARG A 197 10.15 10.97 6.38
C ARG A 197 10.76 11.00 4.97
N GLY A 198 10.66 12.13 4.25
CA GLY A 198 11.26 12.28 2.91
C GLY A 198 10.67 11.32 1.88
N LEU A 199 9.34 11.23 1.81
CA LEU A 199 8.61 10.25 0.99
C LEU A 199 8.78 10.45 -0.53
N ASP A 200 9.21 11.64 -0.93
CA ASP A 200 9.48 12.03 -2.31
C ASP A 200 10.87 11.60 -2.81
N ALA A 201 11.70 10.99 -1.96
CA ALA A 201 13.00 10.45 -2.37
C ALA A 201 12.87 9.46 -3.54
N GLN A 202 13.66 9.70 -4.60
CA GLN A 202 13.69 8.87 -5.83
C GLN A 202 12.36 8.82 -6.58
N THR A 203 11.52 9.85 -6.45
CA THR A 203 10.27 9.95 -7.19
C THR A 203 10.36 11.03 -8.28
N ALA A 204 9.51 10.94 -9.29
CA ALA A 204 9.42 11.94 -10.35
C ALA A 204 8.80 13.27 -9.88
N PHE A 205 8.32 13.33 -8.64
CA PHE A 205 7.67 14.50 -8.06
C PHE A 205 8.34 14.91 -6.76
N GLN A 206 8.03 16.13 -6.34
CA GLN A 206 8.39 16.66 -5.05
C GLN A 206 7.10 17.07 -4.35
N ILE A 207 6.97 16.66 -3.09
CA ILE A 207 5.79 16.97 -2.29
C ILE A 207 5.92 18.41 -1.79
N VAL A 208 4.93 19.24 -2.09
CA VAL A 208 4.84 20.63 -1.62
C VAL A 208 4.08 20.69 -0.30
N SER A 209 2.91 20.05 -0.25
CA SER A 209 2.09 19.95 0.95
C SER A 209 1.32 18.63 0.98
N ILE A 210 0.96 18.21 2.18
CA ILE A 210 0.00 17.14 2.43
C ILE A 210 -1.07 17.74 3.32
N ASP A 211 -2.29 17.80 2.82
CA ASP A 211 -3.42 18.41 3.49
C ASP A 211 -4.46 17.34 3.80
N ILE A 212 -4.92 17.26 5.05
CA ILE A 212 -5.98 16.33 5.41
C ILE A 212 -7.32 16.97 5.03
N ALA A 213 -8.00 16.38 4.04
CA ALA A 213 -9.26 16.89 3.52
C ALA A 213 -10.44 16.51 4.40
N ASP A 214 -10.40 15.33 5.03
CA ASP A 214 -11.50 14.80 5.82
C ASP A 214 -11.04 13.74 6.82
N ILE A 215 -11.67 13.69 7.99
CA ILE A 215 -11.44 12.69 9.05
C ILE A 215 -12.78 12.26 9.62
N GLU A 216 -13.09 10.97 9.49
CA GLU A 216 -14.28 10.36 10.08
C GLU A 216 -13.88 9.34 11.15
N VAL A 217 -14.64 9.30 12.25
CA VAL A 217 -14.48 8.27 13.29
C VAL A 217 -15.27 7.03 12.87
N GLY A 218 -14.57 5.91 12.77
CA GLY A 218 -15.12 4.60 12.44
C GLY A 218 -15.49 3.78 13.67
N GLU A 219 -15.32 2.47 13.57
CA GLU A 219 -15.68 1.54 14.65
C GLU A 219 -14.62 1.51 15.76
N ASN A 220 -15.06 1.23 16.99
CA ASN A 220 -14.14 0.92 18.08
C ASN A 220 -13.76 -0.58 18.02
N ILE A 221 -12.75 -0.87 17.21
CA ILE A 221 -12.20 -2.21 17.01
C ILE A 221 -11.67 -2.78 18.34
N GLY A 222 -11.08 -1.93 19.20
CA GLY A 222 -10.59 -2.35 20.52
C GLY A 222 -11.71 -2.90 21.40
N ALA A 223 -12.84 -2.18 21.49
CA ALA A 223 -14.01 -2.63 22.25
C ALA A 223 -14.62 -3.91 21.66
N ARG A 224 -14.71 -4.01 20.32
CA ARG A 224 -15.20 -5.22 19.65
C ARG A 224 -14.32 -6.44 19.95
N LEU A 225 -13.00 -6.30 19.79
CA LEU A 225 -12.06 -7.38 20.08
C LEU A 225 -12.10 -7.81 21.56
N GLN A 226 -12.29 -6.86 22.49
CA GLN A 226 -12.46 -7.19 23.91
C GLN A 226 -13.76 -7.98 24.18
N ALA A 227 -14.86 -7.60 23.53
CA ALA A 227 -16.12 -8.34 23.64
C ALA A 227 -15.98 -9.76 23.05
N ASP A 228 -15.35 -9.89 21.88
CA ASP A 228 -15.11 -11.17 21.22
C ASP A 228 -14.22 -12.09 22.08
N GLN A 229 -13.19 -11.52 22.72
CA GLN A 229 -12.32 -12.24 23.65
C GLN A 229 -13.09 -12.70 24.89
N ALA A 230 -13.92 -11.84 25.48
CA ALA A 230 -14.74 -12.19 26.65
C ALA A 230 -15.77 -13.30 26.34
N GLU A 231 -16.33 -13.31 25.13
CA GLU A 231 -17.22 -14.37 24.67
C GLU A 231 -16.46 -15.69 24.46
N ALA A 232 -15.27 -15.64 23.87
CA ALA A 232 -14.38 -16.80 23.74
C ALA A 232 -14.01 -17.38 25.12
N ASP A 233 -13.62 -16.54 26.08
CA ASP A 233 -13.27 -16.96 27.44
C ASP A 233 -14.47 -17.60 28.16
N THR A 234 -15.67 -17.03 27.97
CA THR A 234 -16.92 -17.60 28.50
C THR A 234 -17.20 -18.98 27.92
N ARG A 235 -16.98 -19.17 26.60
CA ARG A 235 -17.14 -20.49 25.95
C ARG A 235 -16.15 -21.51 26.49
N VAL A 236 -14.89 -21.14 26.68
CA VAL A 236 -13.86 -22.02 27.28
C VAL A 236 -14.21 -22.37 28.72
N ALA A 237 -14.67 -21.39 29.51
CA ALA A 237 -15.08 -21.63 30.89
C ALA A 237 -16.28 -22.59 30.98
N ARG A 238 -17.28 -22.43 30.09
CA ARG A 238 -18.43 -23.34 29.98
C ARG A 238 -17.98 -24.76 29.60
N ALA A 239 -17.10 -24.90 28.61
CA ALA A 239 -16.57 -26.20 28.20
C ALA A 239 -15.81 -26.91 29.33
N LYS A 240 -14.97 -26.19 30.08
CA LYS A 240 -14.27 -26.74 31.26
C LYS A 240 -15.23 -27.13 32.39
N ALA A 241 -16.30 -26.37 32.59
CA ALA A 241 -17.32 -26.71 33.57
C ALA A 241 -18.08 -27.99 33.18
N GLU A 242 -18.38 -28.15 31.90
CA GLU A 242 -19.01 -29.35 31.35
C GLU A 242 -18.07 -30.57 31.41
N GLU A 243 -16.79 -30.40 31.10
CA GLU A 243 -15.75 -31.44 31.26
C GLU A 243 -15.67 -31.90 32.73
N ARG A 244 -15.59 -30.97 33.69
CA ARG A 244 -15.59 -31.30 35.13
C ARG A 244 -16.85 -32.04 35.54
N ARG A 245 -18.01 -31.64 35.02
CA ARG A 245 -19.27 -32.31 35.27
C ARG A 245 -19.26 -33.74 34.73
N ALA A 246 -18.75 -33.94 33.51
CA ALA A 246 -18.62 -35.26 32.89
C ALA A 246 -17.67 -36.16 33.70
N VAL A 247 -16.51 -35.64 34.14
CA VAL A 247 -15.56 -36.38 34.99
C VAL A 247 -16.18 -36.74 36.35
N ALA A 248 -16.93 -35.82 36.97
CA ALA A 248 -17.61 -36.09 38.25
C ALA A 248 -18.65 -37.21 38.10
N ILE A 249 -19.44 -37.19 37.02
CA ILE A 249 -20.41 -38.26 36.72
C ILE A 249 -19.70 -39.59 36.46
N ALA A 250 -18.62 -39.59 35.66
CA ALA A 250 -17.84 -40.79 35.41
C ALA A 250 -17.28 -41.37 36.72
N ARG A 251 -16.76 -40.51 37.60
CA ARG A 251 -16.24 -40.92 38.90
C ARG A 251 -17.35 -41.46 39.81
N GLU A 252 -18.54 -40.87 39.80
CA GLU A 252 -19.69 -41.40 40.54
C GLU A 252 -20.06 -42.81 40.06
N GLN A 253 -20.05 -43.05 38.74
CA GLN A 253 -20.32 -44.38 38.17
C GLN A 253 -19.23 -45.39 38.51
N GLU A 254 -17.95 -45.01 38.45
CA GLU A 254 -16.84 -45.85 38.92
C GLU A 254 -17.01 -46.25 40.39
N MET A 255 -17.37 -45.30 41.25
CA MET A 255 -17.58 -45.56 42.69
C MET A 255 -18.80 -46.46 42.94
N LYS A 256 -19.88 -46.30 42.17
CA LYS A 256 -21.04 -47.21 42.21
C LYS A 256 -20.64 -48.63 41.79
N ALA A 257 -19.89 -48.76 40.69
CA ALA A 257 -19.38 -50.05 40.22
C ALA A 257 -18.44 -50.71 41.26
N ALA A 258 -17.50 -49.94 41.83
CA ALA A 258 -16.60 -50.43 42.88
C ALA A 258 -17.35 -50.86 44.14
N THR A 259 -18.41 -50.15 44.54
CA THR A 259 -19.25 -50.54 45.67
C THR A 259 -20.00 -51.84 45.38
N ALA A 260 -20.53 -52.01 44.17
CA ALA A 260 -21.18 -53.24 43.75
C ALA A 260 -20.19 -54.43 43.72
N GLU A 261 -18.98 -54.22 43.20
CA GLU A 261 -17.92 -55.23 43.21
C GLU A 261 -17.53 -55.62 44.65
N ASN A 262 -17.31 -54.65 45.53
CA ASN A 262 -16.99 -54.91 46.94
C ASN A 262 -18.13 -55.65 47.66
N ARG A 263 -19.39 -55.28 47.41
CA ARG A 263 -20.55 -56.03 47.94
C ARG A 263 -20.57 -57.47 47.43
N SER A 264 -20.26 -57.69 46.15
CA SER A 264 -20.14 -59.04 45.59
C SER A 264 -19.04 -59.85 46.28
N ARG A 265 -17.87 -59.24 46.52
CA ARG A 265 -16.77 -59.89 47.27
C ARG A 265 -17.16 -60.24 48.70
N VAL A 266 -17.84 -59.34 49.42
CA VAL A 266 -18.35 -59.62 50.77
C VAL A 266 -19.34 -60.77 50.74
N LEU A 267 -20.29 -60.77 49.80
CA LEU A 267 -21.25 -61.86 49.65
C LEU A 267 -20.58 -63.20 49.32
N GLN A 268 -19.53 -63.21 48.49
CA GLN A 268 -18.73 -64.41 48.23
C GLN A 268 -18.02 -64.91 49.49
N ALA A 269 -17.44 -64.00 50.29
CA ALA A 269 -16.81 -64.33 51.56
C ALA A 269 -17.83 -64.88 52.58
N GLU A 270 -19.00 -64.25 52.71
CA GLU A 270 -20.08 -64.74 53.57
C GLU A 270 -20.59 -66.10 53.10
N ALA A 271 -20.80 -66.31 51.79
CA ALA A 271 -21.21 -67.59 51.22
C ALA A 271 -20.15 -68.69 51.42
N SER A 272 -18.87 -68.33 51.55
CA SER A 272 -17.81 -69.29 51.87
C SER A 272 -17.99 -69.88 53.27
N VAL A 273 -18.56 -69.16 54.23
CA VAL A 273 -18.74 -69.65 55.62
C VAL A 273 -19.72 -70.83 55.68
N PRO A 274 -20.98 -70.77 55.19
CA PRO A 274 -21.86 -71.93 55.10
C PRO A 274 -21.29 -73.04 54.23
N LYS A 275 -20.57 -72.71 53.15
CA LYS A 275 -19.96 -73.71 52.28
C LYS A 275 -18.87 -74.50 53.01
N SER A 276 -17.97 -73.81 53.73
CA SER A 276 -16.94 -74.41 54.56
C SER A 276 -17.51 -75.18 55.75
N ILE A 277 -18.60 -74.69 56.38
CA ILE A 277 -19.34 -75.45 57.41
C ILE A 277 -19.93 -76.73 56.82
N GLY A 278 -20.58 -76.64 55.65
CA GLY A 278 -21.13 -77.79 54.95
C GLY A 278 -20.08 -78.79 54.49
N GLU A 279 -18.90 -78.32 54.07
CA GLU A 279 -17.72 -79.15 53.76
C GLU A 279 -17.14 -79.81 55.02
N ALA A 280 -17.04 -79.09 56.14
CA ALA A 280 -16.60 -79.63 57.43
C ALA A 280 -17.56 -80.69 57.98
N LEU A 281 -18.88 -80.50 57.78
CA LEU A 281 -19.91 -81.48 58.12
C LEU A 281 -19.79 -82.74 57.25
N ARG A 282 -19.64 -82.58 55.92
CA ARG A 282 -19.45 -83.70 54.98
C ARG A 282 -18.15 -84.46 55.21
N ALA A 283 -17.08 -83.77 55.58
CA ALA A 283 -15.77 -84.35 55.88
C ALA A 283 -15.68 -84.93 57.30
N GLY A 284 -16.75 -84.88 58.10
CA GLY A 284 -16.81 -85.48 59.44
C GLY A 284 -15.94 -84.80 60.50
N ARG A 285 -15.60 -83.52 60.35
CA ARG A 285 -14.65 -82.80 61.24
C ARG A 285 -15.28 -82.01 62.38
N MET A 286 -16.61 -81.98 62.48
CA MET A 286 -17.34 -81.34 63.59
C MET A 286 -17.64 -82.38 64.68
N HIS A 287 -16.67 -82.67 65.54
CA HIS A 287 -16.91 -83.44 66.75
C HIS A 287 -17.02 -82.48 67.95
N SER A 288 -18.12 -82.54 68.69
CA SER A 288 -18.16 -81.94 70.02
C SER A 288 -17.22 -82.74 70.92
N GLN A 289 -16.10 -82.15 71.34
CA GLN A 289 -15.44 -82.63 72.55
C GLN A 289 -16.39 -82.34 73.72
N ALA A 290 -17.21 -83.33 74.07
CA ALA A 290 -17.79 -83.39 75.40
C ALA A 290 -16.61 -83.53 76.35
N ALA A 291 -16.33 -82.47 77.11
CA ALA A 291 -15.42 -82.53 78.24
C ALA A 291 -16.02 -83.54 79.24
N ASN A 292 -15.53 -84.78 79.17
CA ASN A 292 -15.67 -85.76 80.23
C ASN A 292 -14.99 -85.19 81.47
N GLY A 293 -15.76 -85.12 82.57
CA GLY A 293 -15.35 -84.48 83.79
C GLY A 293 -14.16 -85.13 84.47
N GLN A 294 -13.55 -84.35 85.36
CA GLN A 294 -12.99 -84.82 86.61
C GLN A 294 -13.33 -83.80 87.70
N ALA A 295 -13.56 -84.37 88.88
CA ALA A 295 -14.14 -83.82 90.11
C ALA A 295 -13.38 -82.63 90.72
#